data_AF-W1JC91-F1
#
_entry.id   AF-W1JC91-F1
#
_cell.length_a   1.000
_cell.length_b   1.000
_cell.length_c   1.000
_cell.angle_alpha   90.00
_cell.angle_beta   90.00
_cell.angle_gamma   90.00
#
_symmetry.space_group_name_H-M   'P 1'
#
loop_
_entity.id
_entity.type
_entity.pdbx_description
1 polymer ?
#
loop_
_entity_poly.entity_id
_entity_poly.type
_entity_poly.pdbx_seq_one_letter_code
_entity_poly.pdbx_strand_id
1 'polypeptide(L)'
;MTVSQMKRDISLLEPIYQFLQCETPDQWVERARQPENLPVLLRDHLLCELKAAQSAMFLIRKYAVDPASADALLAWFKPYEDFAYKKIGDIHSLKGKSQATKQITAREKSPYDQELIDKMVLLIKEELHHFYQVLEIMIARGINYDSISASRYAKSLFQHITNHEPYTLVDKLIIGAYIEARSCERFAKLAPHLDEELGKFYISLLRSEARHYQDYLTLAQSISKEDITERVKYFGQIEAELIQSPDPDFKFHSGIPIN
;
A
#
# COMPACT_ATOMS: atom_id res chain seq x y z
N MET A 1 7.17 5.95 -22.85
CA MET A 1 8.18 5.07 -22.22
C MET A 1 8.86 4.28 -23.31
N THR A 2 10.17 4.01 -23.22
CA THR A 2 10.87 3.19 -24.22
C THR A 2 10.65 1.69 -23.94
N VAL A 3 10.69 0.86 -24.97
CA VAL A 3 10.59 -0.62 -24.84
C VAL A 3 11.65 -1.18 -23.86
N SER A 4 12.81 -0.53 -23.75
CA SER A 4 13.87 -0.90 -22.79
C SER A 4 13.51 -0.60 -21.34
N GLN A 5 12.73 0.45 -21.08
CA GLN A 5 12.29 0.81 -19.74
C GLN A 5 11.23 -0.19 -19.26
N MET A 6 10.23 -0.47 -20.11
CA MET A 6 9.19 -1.46 -19.82
C MET A 6 9.76 -2.85 -19.54
N LYS A 7 10.78 -3.30 -20.28
CA LYS A 7 11.48 -4.57 -20.00
C LYS A 7 12.22 -4.57 -18.66
N ARG A 8 12.80 -3.44 -18.25
CA ARG A 8 13.47 -3.30 -16.95
C ARG A 8 12.46 -3.30 -15.81
N ASP A 9 11.32 -2.64 -15.98
CA ASP A 9 10.29 -2.59 -14.96
C ASP A 9 9.60 -3.95 -14.78
N ILE A 10 9.45 -4.76 -15.85
CA ILE A 10 8.98 -6.15 -15.76
C ILE A 10 9.95 -7.05 -14.97
N SER A 11 11.28 -6.82 -15.08
CA SER A 11 12.24 -7.58 -14.28
C SER A 11 12.17 -7.31 -12.77
N LEU A 12 11.52 -6.21 -12.35
CA LEU A 12 11.22 -5.93 -10.94
C LEU A 12 10.15 -6.86 -10.36
N LEU A 13 9.37 -7.53 -11.23
CA LEU A 13 8.27 -8.38 -10.81
C LEU A 13 8.70 -9.81 -10.50
N GLU A 14 9.86 -10.26 -10.96
CA GLU A 14 10.33 -11.63 -10.70
C GLU A 14 10.38 -11.94 -9.18
N PRO A 15 10.97 -11.08 -8.32
CA PRO A 15 10.90 -11.28 -6.87
C PRO A 15 9.48 -11.22 -6.29
N ILE A 16 8.59 -10.43 -6.89
CA ILE A 16 7.19 -10.31 -6.47
C ILE A 16 6.46 -11.63 -6.74
N TYR A 17 6.62 -12.21 -7.94
CA TYR A 17 6.02 -13.49 -8.32
C TYR A 17 6.56 -14.66 -7.51
N GLN A 18 7.83 -14.59 -7.06
CA GLN A 18 8.40 -15.59 -6.16
C GLN A 18 7.89 -15.45 -4.71
N PHE A 19 7.53 -14.23 -4.29
CA PHE A 19 7.03 -13.94 -2.94
C PHE A 19 5.53 -14.26 -2.79
N LEU A 20 4.72 -13.85 -3.77
CA LEU A 20 3.28 -14.11 -3.78
C LEU A 20 3.00 -15.59 -4.08
N GLN A 21 1.99 -16.17 -3.43
CA GLN A 21 1.65 -17.59 -3.61
C GLN A 21 0.60 -17.84 -4.69
N CYS A 22 0.09 -16.78 -5.31
CA CYS A 22 -0.73 -16.85 -6.50
C CYS A 22 -0.63 -15.57 -7.32
N GLU A 23 -0.89 -15.66 -8.62
CA GLU A 23 -1.11 -14.49 -9.47
C GLU A 23 -2.53 -13.94 -9.28
N THR A 24 -2.75 -12.68 -9.65
CA THR A 24 -4.10 -12.11 -9.71
C THR A 24 -4.94 -12.88 -10.74
N PRO A 25 -6.15 -13.35 -10.39
CA PRO A 25 -7.02 -14.07 -11.33
C PRO A 25 -7.40 -13.20 -12.54
N ASP A 26 -7.45 -13.79 -13.74
CA ASP A 26 -7.82 -13.07 -14.95
C ASP A 26 -9.24 -12.48 -14.86
N GLN A 27 -10.15 -13.15 -14.15
CA GLN A 27 -11.51 -12.64 -13.90
C GLN A 27 -11.50 -11.30 -13.16
N TRP A 28 -10.52 -11.08 -12.27
CA TRP A 28 -10.37 -9.79 -11.60
C TRP A 28 -9.91 -8.72 -12.59
N VAL A 29 -8.97 -9.03 -13.49
CA VAL A 29 -8.50 -8.11 -14.55
C VAL A 29 -9.61 -7.77 -15.52
N GLU A 30 -10.38 -8.77 -15.96
CA GLU A 30 -11.52 -8.60 -16.85
C GLU A 30 -12.58 -7.69 -16.24
N ARG A 31 -12.81 -7.78 -14.93
CA ARG A 31 -13.67 -6.85 -14.20
C ARG A 31 -13.04 -5.45 -14.10
N ALA A 32 -11.77 -5.38 -13.71
CA ALA A 32 -11.09 -4.11 -13.43
C ALA A 32 -10.90 -3.24 -14.67
N ARG A 33 -10.71 -3.83 -15.86
CA ARG A 33 -10.52 -3.10 -17.12
C ARG A 33 -11.81 -2.49 -17.70
N GLN A 34 -12.97 -2.86 -17.16
CA GLN A 34 -14.26 -2.31 -17.59
C GLN A 34 -14.40 -0.84 -17.17
N PRO A 35 -14.71 0.10 -18.10
CA PRO A 35 -14.81 1.52 -17.79
C PRO A 35 -15.76 1.86 -16.64
N GLU A 36 -16.87 1.12 -16.49
CA GLU A 36 -17.86 1.28 -15.42
C GLU A 36 -17.30 1.01 -14.02
N ASN A 37 -16.24 0.20 -13.91
CA ASN A 37 -15.61 -0.14 -12.62
C ASN A 37 -14.46 0.79 -12.25
N LEU A 38 -14.01 1.63 -13.19
CA LEU A 38 -12.89 2.55 -12.96
C LEU A 38 -13.13 3.51 -11.77
N PRO A 39 -14.34 4.07 -11.55
CA PRO A 39 -14.60 4.88 -10.35
C PRO A 39 -14.39 4.11 -9.05
N VAL A 40 -14.81 2.84 -8.98
CA VAL A 40 -14.63 1.99 -7.80
C VAL A 40 -13.16 1.70 -7.58
N LEU A 41 -12.44 1.34 -8.65
CA LEU A 41 -11.02 1.03 -8.61
C LEU A 41 -10.19 2.22 -8.10
N LEU A 42 -10.38 3.41 -8.69
CA LEU A 42 -9.60 4.59 -8.33
C LEU A 42 -9.95 5.13 -6.92
N ARG A 43 -11.22 5.09 -6.52
CA ARG A 43 -11.61 5.49 -5.15
C ARG A 43 -11.03 4.56 -4.09
N ASP A 44 -11.05 3.24 -4.34
CA ASP A 44 -10.45 2.28 -3.41
C ASP A 44 -8.93 2.38 -3.41
N HIS A 45 -8.30 2.50 -4.59
CA HIS A 45 -6.85 2.74 -4.72
C HIS A 45 -6.43 4.00 -3.95
N LEU A 46 -7.12 5.12 -4.12
CA LEU A 46 -6.88 6.35 -3.36
C LEU A 46 -6.84 6.09 -1.85
N LEU A 47 -7.81 5.35 -1.32
CA LEU A 47 -7.85 5.02 0.10
C LEU A 47 -6.78 4.00 0.51
N CYS A 48 -6.39 3.08 -0.38
CA CYS A 48 -5.28 2.17 -0.14
C CYS A 48 -3.99 2.94 0.13
N GLU A 49 -3.67 3.97 -0.64
CA GLU A 49 -2.46 4.79 -0.41
C GLU A 49 -2.50 5.46 0.97
N LEU A 50 -3.66 6.03 1.34
CA LEU A 50 -3.81 6.64 2.66
C LEU A 50 -3.68 5.60 3.78
N LYS A 51 -4.29 4.41 3.63
CA LYS A 51 -4.23 3.32 4.62
C LYS A 51 -2.82 2.74 4.75
N ALA A 52 -2.06 2.65 3.65
CA ALA A 52 -0.67 2.19 3.64
C ALA A 52 0.22 3.16 4.44
N ALA A 53 0.14 4.46 4.12
CA ALA A 53 0.84 5.50 4.89
C ALA A 53 0.41 5.51 6.36
N GLN A 54 -0.90 5.40 6.66
CA GLN A 54 -1.39 5.40 8.05
C GLN A 54 -0.86 4.19 8.82
N SER A 55 -0.82 3.02 8.19
CA SER A 55 -0.29 1.79 8.80
C SER A 55 1.18 1.98 9.16
N ALA A 56 2.01 2.43 8.22
CA ALA A 56 3.42 2.75 8.46
C ALA A 56 3.61 3.80 9.57
N MET A 57 2.81 4.87 9.55
CA MET A 57 2.84 5.93 10.56
C MET A 57 2.53 5.40 11.96
N PHE A 58 1.47 4.60 12.11
CA PHE A 58 1.11 4.04 13.41
C PHE A 58 2.18 3.09 13.96
N LEU A 59 2.87 2.35 13.08
CA LEU A 59 4.00 1.50 13.46
C LEU A 59 5.14 2.36 14.01
N ILE A 60 5.68 3.30 13.24
CA ILE A 60 6.82 4.10 13.71
C ILE A 60 6.47 4.98 14.91
N ARG A 61 5.23 5.50 14.98
CA ARG A 61 4.72 6.25 16.12
C ARG A 61 4.72 5.42 17.40
N LYS A 62 4.21 4.18 17.34
CA LYS A 62 4.12 3.31 18.51
C LYS A 62 5.52 2.86 18.97
N TYR A 63 6.37 2.48 18.02
CA TYR A 63 7.56 1.69 18.33
C TYR A 63 8.88 2.45 18.25
N ALA A 64 9.04 3.46 17.39
CA ALA A 64 10.37 3.96 17.01
C ALA A 64 10.65 5.43 17.34
N VAL A 65 9.69 6.34 17.17
CA VAL A 65 9.95 7.79 17.20
C VAL A 65 9.68 8.42 18.56
N ASP A 66 10.26 9.60 18.82
CA ASP A 66 9.97 10.40 20.01
C ASP A 66 8.57 11.06 19.97
N PRO A 67 8.04 11.61 21.09
CA PRO A 67 6.72 12.23 21.11
C PRO A 67 6.56 13.42 20.15
N ALA A 68 7.58 14.26 20.00
CA ALA A 68 7.51 15.45 19.13
C ALA A 68 7.44 15.08 17.64
N SER A 69 8.08 13.98 17.27
CA SER A 69 8.07 13.37 15.94
C SER A 69 6.77 12.60 15.70
N ALA A 70 6.24 11.92 16.72
CA ALA A 70 4.91 11.32 16.67
C ALA A 70 3.82 12.36 16.37
N ASP A 71 3.85 13.51 17.03
CA ASP A 71 2.91 14.61 16.78
C ASP A 71 3.11 15.23 15.39
N ALA A 72 4.36 15.33 14.94
CA ALA A 72 4.67 15.78 13.59
C ALA A 72 4.04 14.87 12.53
N LEU A 73 4.21 13.56 12.69
CA LEU A 73 3.61 12.57 11.80
C LEU A 73 2.10 12.73 11.76
N LEU A 74 1.42 12.76 12.91
CA LEU A 74 -0.03 12.96 12.95
C LEU A 74 -0.49 14.23 12.20
N ALA A 75 0.27 15.32 12.33
CA ALA A 75 -0.03 16.56 11.63
C ALA A 75 0.09 16.44 10.09
N TRP A 76 0.96 15.57 9.57
CA TRP A 76 1.09 15.33 8.12
C TRP A 76 -0.15 14.67 7.53
N PHE A 77 -0.80 13.78 8.29
CA PHE A 77 -1.98 13.04 7.85
C PHE A 77 -3.27 13.85 7.93
N LYS A 78 -3.34 14.84 8.83
CA LYS A 78 -4.57 15.60 9.11
C LYS A 78 -5.28 16.13 7.86
N PRO A 79 -4.62 16.74 6.86
CA PRO A 79 -5.30 17.21 5.65
C PRO A 79 -5.92 16.07 4.82
N TYR A 80 -5.20 14.95 4.71
CA TYR A 80 -5.65 13.78 3.97
C TYR A 80 -6.83 13.09 4.65
N GLU A 81 -6.79 12.96 5.98
CA GLU A 81 -7.90 12.42 6.78
C GLU A 81 -9.14 13.31 6.75
N ASP A 82 -8.96 14.62 6.81
CA ASP A 82 -10.04 15.59 6.70
C ASP A 82 -10.72 15.48 5.34
N PHE A 83 -9.96 15.34 4.26
CA PHE A 83 -10.49 15.10 2.92
C PHE A 83 -11.21 13.74 2.84
N ALA A 84 -10.51 12.65 3.15
CA ALA A 84 -10.99 11.29 2.92
C ALA A 84 -12.18 10.91 3.81
N TYR A 85 -12.17 11.32 5.08
CA TYR A 85 -13.15 10.84 6.08
C TYR A 85 -14.16 11.89 6.52
N LYS A 86 -13.83 13.19 6.41
CA LYS A 86 -14.72 14.28 6.84
C LYS A 86 -15.25 15.12 5.69
N LYS A 87 -14.79 14.87 4.46
CA LYS A 87 -15.13 15.66 3.26
C LYS A 87 -14.78 17.14 3.44
N ILE A 88 -13.67 17.42 4.12
CA ILE A 88 -13.16 18.77 4.36
C ILE A 88 -11.90 18.98 3.52
N GLY A 89 -11.88 20.05 2.73
CA GLY A 89 -10.78 20.37 1.84
C GLY A 89 -10.98 19.84 0.41
N ASP A 90 -9.97 20.04 -0.41
CA ASP A 90 -9.93 19.69 -1.83
C ASP A 90 -8.50 19.42 -2.30
N ILE A 91 -8.32 19.14 -3.59
CA ILE A 91 -7.00 18.94 -4.20
C ILE A 91 -6.04 20.13 -3.95
N HIS A 92 -6.54 21.36 -3.90
CA HIS A 92 -5.69 22.53 -3.67
C HIS A 92 -5.19 22.57 -2.22
N SER A 93 -6.01 22.17 -1.26
CA SER A 93 -5.61 22.06 0.15
C SER A 93 -4.55 20.98 0.42
N LEU A 94 -4.49 19.95 -0.44
CA LEU A 94 -3.54 18.83 -0.34
C LEU A 94 -2.23 19.09 -1.10
N LYS A 95 -2.20 20.08 -2.00
CA LYS A 95 -1.04 20.36 -2.84
C LYS A 95 0.21 20.63 -2.00
N GLY A 96 1.27 19.87 -2.25
CA GLY A 96 2.56 20.00 -1.56
C GLY A 96 2.60 19.45 -0.13
N LYS A 97 1.51 18.88 0.40
CA LYS A 97 1.47 18.36 1.78
C LYS A 97 2.32 17.10 1.99
N SER A 98 2.59 16.33 0.94
CA SER A 98 3.50 15.17 0.99
C SER A 98 4.99 15.55 1.13
N GLN A 99 5.35 16.81 0.88
CA GLN A 99 6.74 17.30 0.93
C GLN A 99 7.17 17.79 2.32
N ALA A 100 6.58 17.25 3.38
CA ALA A 100 6.88 17.69 4.73
C ALA A 100 8.38 17.51 5.07
N THR A 101 9.00 18.58 5.58
CA THR A 101 10.46 18.67 5.77
C THR A 101 10.91 18.43 7.21
N LYS A 102 9.98 18.34 8.16
CA LYS A 102 10.32 18.14 9.57
C LYS A 102 11.04 16.81 9.75
N GLN A 103 12.21 16.86 10.37
CA GLN A 103 12.99 15.66 10.68
C GLN A 103 12.25 14.81 11.72
N ILE A 104 12.22 13.50 11.48
CA ILE A 104 11.61 12.51 12.36
C ILE A 104 12.74 11.80 13.09
N THR A 105 12.73 11.87 14.42
CA THR A 105 13.85 11.42 15.25
C THR A 105 13.46 10.17 16.04
N ALA A 106 14.39 9.21 16.11
CA ALA A 106 14.29 8.05 16.99
C ALA A 106 14.17 8.48 18.47
N ARG A 107 13.42 7.72 19.27
CA ARG A 107 13.45 7.90 20.74
C ARG A 107 14.79 7.42 21.32
N GLU A 108 15.23 8.02 22.43
CA GLU A 108 16.58 7.79 23.03
C GLU A 108 16.97 6.32 23.28
N LYS A 109 16.00 5.42 23.47
CA LYS A 109 16.22 3.97 23.67
C LYS A 109 15.48 3.12 22.65
N SER A 110 15.31 3.63 21.43
CA SER A 110 14.72 2.86 20.34
C SER A 110 15.58 1.62 20.06
N PRO A 111 15.00 0.40 20.02
CA PRO A 111 15.71 -0.77 19.52
C PRO A 111 15.89 -0.72 17.99
N TYR A 112 15.29 0.28 17.32
CA TYR A 112 15.34 0.51 15.88
C TYR A 112 16.31 1.64 15.57
N ASP A 113 17.16 1.43 14.56
CA ASP A 113 18.08 2.47 14.09
C ASP A 113 17.35 3.59 13.31
N GLN A 114 18.05 4.71 13.14
CA GLN A 114 17.52 5.87 12.43
C GLN A 114 17.33 5.59 10.93
N GLU A 115 18.17 4.73 10.33
CA GLU A 115 18.07 4.38 8.90
C GLU A 115 16.71 3.75 8.58
N LEU A 116 16.24 2.86 9.44
CA LEU A 116 14.97 2.20 9.31
C LEU A 116 13.78 3.16 9.48
N ILE A 117 13.88 4.10 10.41
CA ILE A 117 12.89 5.17 10.57
C ILE A 117 12.84 6.01 9.30
N ASP A 118 14.00 6.36 8.73
CA ASP A 118 14.09 7.16 7.52
C ASP A 118 13.46 6.43 6.31
N LYS A 119 13.64 5.11 6.18
CA LYS A 119 12.97 4.28 5.15
C LYS A 119 11.45 4.30 5.31
N MET A 120 10.93 4.12 6.53
CA MET A 120 9.49 4.16 6.79
C MET A 120 8.90 5.56 6.58
N VAL A 121 9.64 6.62 6.91
CA VAL A 121 9.24 8.01 6.64
C VAL A 121 9.23 8.30 5.14
N LEU A 122 10.19 7.76 4.38
CA LEU A 122 10.20 7.86 2.93
C LEU A 122 8.97 7.17 2.33
N LEU A 123 8.67 5.93 2.73
CA LEU A 123 7.46 5.20 2.31
C LEU A 123 6.20 6.03 2.59
N ILE A 124 6.03 6.56 3.81
CA ILE A 124 4.87 7.40 4.16
C ILE A 124 4.72 8.58 3.20
N LYS A 125 5.83 9.26 2.85
CA LYS A 125 5.80 10.41 1.93
C LYS A 125 5.44 9.99 0.51
N GLU A 126 5.94 8.84 0.06
CA GLU A 126 5.63 8.26 -1.26
C GLU A 126 4.15 7.91 -1.35
N GLU A 127 3.57 7.23 -0.36
CA GLU A 127 2.13 6.91 -0.37
C GLU A 127 1.24 8.16 -0.30
N LEU A 128 1.59 9.16 0.51
CA LEU A 128 0.86 10.42 0.53
C LEU A 128 0.99 11.19 -0.79
N HIS A 129 2.07 10.95 -1.56
CA HIS A 129 2.22 11.47 -2.90
C HIS A 129 1.38 10.67 -3.91
N HIS A 130 1.38 9.34 -3.85
CA HIS A 130 0.53 8.49 -4.68
C HIS A 130 -0.95 8.83 -4.48
N PHE A 131 -1.40 9.00 -3.23
CA PHE A 131 -2.74 9.49 -2.91
C PHE A 131 -3.08 10.76 -3.72
N TYR A 132 -2.17 11.73 -3.71
CA TYR A 132 -2.38 12.99 -4.41
C TYR A 132 -2.47 12.78 -5.94
N GLN A 133 -1.63 11.93 -6.51
CA GLN A 133 -1.63 11.62 -7.94
C GLN A 133 -2.91 10.87 -8.37
N VAL A 134 -3.38 9.92 -7.57
CA VAL A 134 -4.66 9.23 -7.82
C VAL A 134 -5.81 10.24 -7.80
N LEU A 135 -5.81 11.18 -6.84
CA LEU A 135 -6.82 12.23 -6.77
C LEU A 135 -6.77 13.16 -8.00
N GLU A 136 -5.59 13.52 -8.49
CA GLU A 136 -5.41 14.28 -9.74
C GLU A 136 -6.04 13.56 -10.94
N ILE A 137 -5.76 12.26 -11.08
CA ILE A 137 -6.31 11.42 -12.14
C ILE A 137 -7.84 11.34 -12.05
N MET A 138 -8.38 11.16 -10.84
CA MET A 138 -9.82 11.13 -10.61
C MET A 138 -10.50 12.43 -11.06
N ILE A 139 -9.93 13.58 -10.69
CA ILE A 139 -10.46 14.90 -11.06
C ILE A 139 -10.39 15.12 -12.57
N ALA A 140 -9.26 14.79 -13.20
CA ALA A 140 -9.09 14.91 -14.64
C ALA A 140 -10.11 14.07 -15.44
N ARG A 141 -10.59 12.97 -14.86
CA ARG A 141 -11.58 12.05 -15.43
C ARG A 141 -13.02 12.32 -15.02
N GLY A 142 -13.27 13.39 -14.25
CA GLY A 142 -14.61 13.71 -13.74
C GLY A 142 -15.14 12.68 -12.74
N ILE A 143 -14.26 11.90 -12.11
CA ILE A 143 -14.62 10.91 -11.09
C ILE A 143 -14.67 11.61 -9.74
N ASN A 144 -15.88 11.86 -9.24
CA ASN A 144 -16.06 12.43 -7.91
C ASN A 144 -15.57 11.46 -6.84
N TYR A 145 -15.02 11.98 -5.74
CA TYR A 145 -14.75 11.18 -4.56
C TYR A 145 -16.04 10.93 -3.79
N ASP A 146 -16.43 9.66 -3.70
CA ASP A 146 -17.49 9.17 -2.84
C ASP A 146 -16.90 8.19 -1.83
N SER A 147 -17.44 8.17 -0.61
CA SER A 147 -17.01 7.22 0.42
C SER A 147 -17.24 5.78 -0.07
N ILE A 148 -16.21 4.96 0.05
CA ILE A 148 -16.23 3.55 -0.32
C ILE A 148 -15.83 2.71 0.90
N SER A 149 -16.49 1.56 1.09
CA SER A 149 -16.13 0.62 2.14
C SER A 149 -14.79 -0.04 1.82
N ALA A 150 -14.01 -0.31 2.86
CA ALA A 150 -12.79 -1.10 2.71
C ALA A 150 -13.12 -2.54 2.30
N SER A 151 -12.27 -3.13 1.46
CA SER A 151 -12.33 -4.55 1.13
C SER A 151 -12.10 -5.44 2.36
N ARG A 152 -12.48 -6.72 2.26
CA ARG A 152 -12.21 -7.71 3.31
C ARG A 152 -10.72 -8.02 3.50
N TYR A 153 -9.89 -7.79 2.48
CA TYR A 153 -8.51 -8.28 2.37
C TYR A 153 -7.64 -8.01 3.60
N ALA A 154 -7.31 -6.73 3.86
CA ALA A 154 -6.42 -6.37 4.97
C ALA A 154 -7.01 -6.76 6.33
N LYS A 155 -8.33 -6.58 6.51
CA LYS A 155 -9.04 -6.95 7.74
C LYS A 155 -8.90 -8.45 8.02
N SER A 156 -9.06 -9.29 7.00
CA SER A 156 -8.91 -10.74 7.11
C SER A 156 -7.48 -11.13 7.47
N LEU A 157 -6.45 -10.56 6.81
CA LEU A 157 -5.05 -10.80 7.18
C LEU A 157 -4.77 -10.43 8.66
N PHE A 158 -5.28 -9.29 9.12
CA PHE A 158 -5.10 -8.85 10.50
C PHE A 158 -5.79 -9.74 11.55
N GLN A 159 -6.72 -10.62 11.17
CA GLN A 159 -7.32 -11.58 12.11
C GLN A 159 -6.35 -12.69 12.53
N HIS A 160 -5.27 -12.90 11.78
CA HIS A 160 -4.29 -13.96 12.03
C HIS A 160 -3.04 -13.47 12.79
N ILE A 161 -3.02 -12.20 13.21
CA ILE A 161 -1.92 -11.67 14.01
C ILE A 161 -1.87 -12.31 15.39
N THR A 162 -0.67 -12.44 15.92
CA THR A 162 -0.46 -12.86 17.29
C THR A 162 -0.59 -11.70 18.28
N ASN A 163 -0.79 -12.02 19.56
CA ASN A 163 -1.07 -11.06 20.63
C ASN A 163 0.11 -10.83 21.60
N HIS A 164 1.33 -11.23 21.23
CA HIS A 164 2.52 -11.04 22.06
C HIS A 164 3.61 -10.27 21.30
N GLU A 165 4.10 -9.20 21.92
CA GLU A 165 5.20 -8.40 21.38
C GLU A 165 6.53 -9.16 21.54
N PRO A 166 7.50 -9.03 20.59
CA PRO A 166 7.45 -8.19 19.40
C PRO A 166 6.81 -8.85 18.17
N TYR A 167 6.35 -10.10 18.28
CA TYR A 167 5.82 -10.86 17.14
C TYR A 167 4.52 -10.27 16.56
N THR A 168 3.72 -9.57 17.36
CA THR A 168 2.61 -8.75 16.86
C THR A 168 3.07 -7.69 15.85
N LEU A 169 4.22 -7.05 16.08
CA LEU A 169 4.79 -6.08 15.16
C LEU A 169 5.33 -6.77 13.91
N VAL A 170 6.05 -7.89 14.06
CA VAL A 170 6.55 -8.72 12.95
C VAL A 170 5.40 -9.11 12.02
N ASP A 171 4.28 -9.60 12.56
CA ASP A 171 3.11 -9.97 11.77
C ASP A 171 2.54 -8.79 10.96
N LYS A 172 2.44 -7.59 11.58
CA LYS A 172 1.94 -6.40 10.88
C LYS A 172 2.82 -5.98 9.72
N LEU A 173 4.14 -6.14 9.87
CA LEU A 173 5.11 -5.83 8.83
C LEU A 173 5.04 -6.85 7.68
N ILE A 174 4.91 -8.15 8.00
CA ILE A 174 4.69 -9.19 6.99
C ILE A 174 3.40 -8.93 6.21
N ILE A 175 2.31 -8.57 6.89
CA ILE A 175 1.05 -8.19 6.25
C ILE A 175 1.25 -6.97 5.33
N GLY A 176 2.00 -5.96 5.79
CA GLY A 176 2.41 -4.81 4.98
C GLY A 176 3.10 -5.27 3.69
N ALA A 177 4.11 -6.13 3.79
CA ALA A 177 4.81 -6.66 2.62
C ALA A 177 3.87 -7.36 1.62
N TYR A 178 2.89 -8.15 2.08
CA TYR A 178 1.90 -8.76 1.20
C TYR A 178 0.96 -7.76 0.53
N ILE A 179 0.56 -6.69 1.22
CA ILE A 179 -0.25 -5.63 0.63
C ILE A 179 0.52 -4.93 -0.51
N GLU A 180 1.74 -4.48 -0.26
CA GLU A 180 2.59 -3.80 -1.26
C GLU A 180 2.91 -4.72 -2.44
N ALA A 181 3.28 -5.97 -2.18
CA ALA A 181 3.61 -6.92 -3.24
C ALA A 181 2.40 -7.23 -4.13
N ARG A 182 1.21 -7.41 -3.54
CA ARG A 182 -0.02 -7.62 -4.30
C ARG A 182 -0.42 -6.36 -5.09
N SER A 183 -0.25 -5.18 -4.52
CA SER A 183 -0.46 -3.90 -5.23
C SER A 183 0.43 -3.82 -6.47
N CYS A 184 1.73 -4.08 -6.31
CA CYS A 184 2.71 -4.13 -7.39
C CYS A 184 2.27 -5.08 -8.52
N GLU A 185 1.94 -6.32 -8.18
CA GLU A 185 1.51 -7.33 -9.15
C GLU A 185 0.21 -6.94 -9.87
N ARG A 186 -0.77 -6.36 -9.16
CA ARG A 186 -2.03 -5.89 -9.76
C ARG A 186 -1.84 -4.69 -10.67
N PHE A 187 -1.03 -3.71 -10.28
CA PHE A 187 -0.68 -2.59 -11.16
C PHE A 187 -0.05 -3.09 -12.45
N ALA A 188 0.92 -4.00 -12.35
CA ALA A 188 1.61 -4.56 -13.51
C ALA A 188 0.67 -5.37 -14.40
N LYS A 189 -0.19 -6.21 -13.82
CA LYS A 189 -1.12 -7.06 -14.57
C LYS A 189 -2.23 -6.25 -15.23
N LEU A 190 -2.70 -5.17 -14.60
CA LEU A 190 -3.80 -4.37 -15.13
C LEU A 190 -3.35 -3.31 -16.14
N ALA A 191 -2.17 -2.69 -15.95
CA ALA A 191 -1.71 -1.57 -16.76
C ALA A 191 -1.79 -1.76 -18.30
N PRO A 192 -1.48 -2.94 -18.88
CA PRO A 192 -1.60 -3.17 -20.33
C PRO A 192 -3.03 -3.10 -20.88
N HIS A 193 -4.04 -3.18 -20.01
CA HIS A 193 -5.46 -3.17 -20.37
C HIS A 193 -6.12 -1.81 -20.17
N LEU A 194 -5.38 -0.81 -19.66
CA LEU A 194 -5.87 0.54 -19.41
C LEU A 194 -5.48 1.48 -20.55
N ASP A 195 -6.08 2.67 -20.55
CA ASP A 195 -5.65 3.74 -21.44
C ASP A 195 -4.19 4.15 -21.16
N GLU A 196 -3.57 4.82 -22.14
CA GLU A 196 -2.14 5.13 -22.10
C GLU A 196 -1.73 5.96 -20.88
N GLU A 197 -2.57 6.87 -20.41
CA GLU A 197 -2.27 7.73 -19.26
C GLU A 197 -2.27 6.91 -17.96
N LEU A 198 -3.36 6.18 -17.70
CA LEU A 198 -3.50 5.41 -16.46
C LEU A 198 -2.55 4.21 -16.43
N GLY A 199 -2.38 3.52 -17.56
CA GLY A 199 -1.41 2.43 -17.68
C GLY A 199 0.01 2.90 -17.35
N LYS A 200 0.43 4.07 -17.87
CA LYS A 200 1.73 4.65 -17.52
C LYS A 200 1.85 5.01 -16.05
N PHE A 201 0.78 5.55 -15.45
CA PHE A 201 0.76 5.85 -14.02
C PHE A 201 0.96 4.57 -13.19
N TYR A 202 0.21 3.50 -13.46
CA TYR A 202 0.34 2.23 -12.73
C TYR A 202 1.73 1.59 -12.92
N ILE A 203 2.31 1.64 -14.12
CA ILE A 203 3.70 1.20 -14.32
C ILE A 203 4.70 2.05 -13.53
N SER A 204 4.44 3.36 -13.35
CA SER A 204 5.34 4.23 -12.60
C SER A 204 5.38 3.92 -11.09
N LEU A 205 4.32 3.31 -10.55
CA LEU A 205 4.24 2.90 -9.14
C LEU A 205 5.07 1.65 -8.84
N LEU A 206 5.29 0.76 -9.82
CA LEU A 206 5.90 -0.56 -9.59
C LEU A 206 7.23 -0.51 -8.83
N ARG A 207 8.05 0.51 -9.07
CA ARG A 207 9.35 0.63 -8.41
C ARG A 207 9.23 0.96 -6.92
N SER A 208 8.32 1.85 -6.52
CA SER A 208 8.10 2.15 -5.09
C SER A 208 7.50 0.95 -4.39
N GLU A 209 6.46 0.35 -4.94
CA GLU A 209 5.82 -0.85 -4.38
C GLU A 209 6.80 -2.02 -4.19
N ALA A 210 7.65 -2.26 -5.21
CA ALA A 210 8.69 -3.29 -5.15
C ALA A 210 9.75 -3.01 -4.07
N ARG A 211 10.01 -1.74 -3.73
CA ARG A 211 10.89 -1.42 -2.59
C ARG A 211 10.15 -1.53 -1.27
N HIS A 212 8.92 -1.04 -1.19
CA HIS A 212 8.14 -1.04 0.04
C HIS A 212 7.97 -2.45 0.61
N TYR A 213 7.65 -3.45 -0.22
CA TYR A 213 7.54 -4.83 0.28
C TYR A 213 8.86 -5.36 0.84
N GLN A 214 10.00 -5.03 0.20
CA GLN A 214 11.33 -5.45 0.65
C GLN A 214 11.71 -4.76 1.97
N ASP A 215 11.41 -3.47 2.08
CA ASP A 215 11.64 -2.69 3.30
C ASP A 215 10.81 -3.27 4.45
N TYR A 216 9.54 -3.63 4.22
CA TYR A 216 8.70 -4.30 5.21
C TYR A 216 9.24 -5.66 5.67
N LEU A 217 9.70 -6.52 4.75
CA LEU A 217 10.27 -7.83 5.11
C LEU A 217 11.60 -7.70 5.84
N THR A 218 12.46 -6.80 5.37
CA THR A 218 13.75 -6.51 6.01
C THR A 218 13.53 -6.04 7.44
N LEU A 219 12.55 -5.14 7.63
CA LEU A 219 12.13 -4.67 8.93
C LEU A 219 11.55 -5.81 9.79
N ALA A 220 10.64 -6.61 9.26
CA ALA A 220 10.09 -7.75 10.00
C ALA A 220 11.20 -8.68 10.54
N GLN A 221 12.19 -9.00 9.70
CA GLN A 221 13.30 -9.87 10.08
C GLN A 221 14.27 -9.20 11.06
N SER A 222 14.51 -7.89 10.96
CA SER A 222 15.41 -7.19 11.90
C SER A 222 14.85 -7.13 13.32
N ILE A 223 13.53 -7.23 13.47
CA ILE A 223 12.83 -7.24 14.77
C ILE A 223 12.77 -8.64 15.37
N SER A 224 12.56 -9.64 14.52
CA SER A 224 12.48 -11.04 14.94
C SER A 224 13.88 -11.58 15.24
N LYS A 225 14.04 -12.26 16.39
CA LYS A 225 15.24 -13.05 16.68
C LYS A 225 15.26 -14.40 15.95
N GLU A 226 14.10 -14.83 15.48
CA GLU A 226 13.88 -16.08 14.77
C GLU A 226 13.70 -15.79 13.28
N ASP A 227 13.93 -16.82 12.45
CA ASP A 227 13.64 -16.76 11.02
C ASP A 227 12.13 -16.57 10.78
N ILE A 228 11.77 -15.54 10.03
CA ILE A 228 10.37 -15.22 9.73
C ILE A 228 9.79 -16.02 8.55
N THR A 229 10.61 -16.83 7.85
CA THR A 229 10.23 -17.52 6.60
C THR A 229 8.93 -18.32 6.72
N GLU A 230 8.78 -19.12 7.77
CA GLU A 230 7.55 -19.91 7.98
C GLU A 230 6.34 -19.01 8.28
N ARG A 231 6.56 -17.88 8.96
CA ARG A 231 5.50 -16.91 9.26
C ARG A 231 5.07 -16.15 7.99
N VAL A 232 6.03 -15.77 7.15
CA VAL A 232 5.80 -15.20 5.82
C VAL A 232 4.99 -16.17 4.98
N LYS A 233 5.38 -17.45 4.92
CA LYS A 233 4.66 -18.48 4.18
C LYS A 233 3.23 -18.66 4.68
N TYR A 234 3.02 -18.67 6.00
CA TYR A 234 1.69 -18.75 6.61
C TYR A 234 0.77 -17.61 6.15
N PHE A 235 1.23 -16.36 6.20
CA PHE A 235 0.43 -15.23 5.71
C PHE A 235 0.18 -15.29 4.21
N GLY A 236 1.13 -15.78 3.41
CA GLY A 236 0.96 -15.92 1.97
C GLY A 236 -0.08 -16.94 1.57
N GLN A 237 -0.29 -17.99 2.38
CA GLN A 237 -1.37 -18.97 2.15
C GLN A 237 -2.74 -18.31 2.33
N ILE A 238 -2.90 -17.53 3.41
CA ILE A 238 -4.13 -16.78 3.69
C ILE A 238 -4.36 -15.72 2.61
N GLU A 239 -3.31 -15.00 2.22
CA GLU A 239 -3.37 -14.00 1.17
C GLU A 239 -3.83 -14.60 -0.16
N ALA A 240 -3.23 -15.71 -0.58
CA ALA A 240 -3.62 -16.40 -1.81
C ALA A 240 -5.07 -16.87 -1.78
N GLU A 241 -5.53 -17.42 -0.64
CA GLU A 241 -6.94 -17.80 -0.47
C GLU A 241 -7.88 -16.60 -0.62
N LEU A 242 -7.53 -15.44 -0.06
CA LEU A 242 -8.34 -14.21 -0.20
C LEU A 242 -8.40 -13.72 -1.65
N ILE A 243 -7.31 -13.82 -2.39
CA ILE A 243 -7.21 -13.39 -3.80
C ILE A 243 -7.93 -14.36 -4.74
N GLN A 244 -7.89 -15.66 -4.46
CA GLN A 244 -8.47 -16.69 -5.31
C GLN A 244 -9.93 -17.02 -4.98
N SER A 245 -10.42 -16.66 -3.79
CA SER A 245 -11.80 -16.94 -3.41
C SER A 245 -12.79 -15.95 -4.04
N PRO A 246 -14.04 -16.39 -4.31
CA PRO A 246 -15.14 -15.53 -4.71
C PRO A 246 -15.33 -14.30 -3.82
N ASP A 247 -15.57 -13.14 -4.44
CA ASP A 247 -15.79 -11.87 -3.76
C ASP A 247 -16.91 -11.06 -4.45
N PRO A 248 -18.03 -10.77 -3.76
CA PRO A 248 -19.11 -9.96 -4.32
C PRO A 248 -18.80 -8.46 -4.30
N ASP A 249 -17.78 -8.01 -3.53
CA ASP A 249 -17.43 -6.60 -3.38
C ASP A 249 -16.13 -6.27 -4.12
N PHE A 250 -16.27 -5.89 -5.41
CA PHE A 250 -15.12 -5.54 -6.24
C PHE A 250 -14.36 -4.33 -5.68
N LYS A 251 -13.06 -4.52 -5.43
CA LYS A 251 -12.11 -3.57 -4.85
C LYS A 251 -10.70 -3.82 -5.39
N PHE A 252 -9.77 -2.91 -5.13
CA PHE A 252 -8.40 -3.01 -5.59
C PHE A 252 -7.70 -4.27 -5.06
N HIS A 253 -8.01 -4.73 -3.85
CA HIS A 253 -7.51 -6.00 -3.26
C HIS A 253 -8.60 -7.08 -3.09
N SER A 254 -9.75 -7.01 -3.79
CA SER A 254 -10.80 -8.04 -3.68
C SER A 254 -10.38 -9.38 -4.30
N GLY A 255 -11.07 -10.46 -3.94
CA GLY A 255 -10.95 -11.77 -4.59
C GLY A 255 -11.57 -11.82 -5.99
N ILE A 256 -11.94 -13.02 -6.45
CA ILE A 256 -12.57 -13.25 -7.78
C ILE A 256 -13.98 -12.64 -7.82
N PRO A 257 -14.26 -11.64 -8.68
CA PRO A 257 -15.58 -11.03 -8.76
C PRO A 257 -16.65 -12.04 -9.22
N ILE A 258 -17.78 -12.10 -8.51
CA ILE A 258 -18.88 -13.06 -8.81
C ILE A 258 -20.21 -12.44 -9.26
N ASN A 259 -20.30 -11.11 -9.33
CA ASN A 259 -21.55 -10.41 -9.65
C ASN A 259 -21.40 -9.57 -10.91
#